data_AF-A0A6I9Y8V1-F1
#
_entry.id   AF-A0A6I9Y8V1-F1
#
_cell.length_a   1.000
_cell.length_b   1.000
_cell.length_c   1.000
_cell.angle_alpha   90.00
_cell.angle_beta   90.00
_cell.angle_gamma   90.00
#
_symmetry.space_group_name_H-M   'P 1'
#
loop_
_entity.id
_entity.type
_entity.pdbx_description
1 polymer ?
#
loop_
_entity_poly.entity_id
_entity_poly.type
_entity_poly.pdbx_seq_one_letter_code
_entity_poly.pdbx_strand_id
1 'polypeptide(L)'
;MAVPCTLITSCAAGFPGEELVKRITGEEELPEHMAAESGARFYPWMIDNKYYSAAIHLCVVANMFQVTAEIAESIQAFLIYFDSTAISGLDAVSQWLPLIED
;
A
#
# COMPACT_ATOMS: atom_id res chain seq x y z
N MET A 1 5.89 -16.55 10.97
CA MET A 1 6.29 -15.13 10.93
C MET A 1 5.50 -14.50 9.80
N ALA A 2 4.84 -13.37 10.05
CA ALA A 2 4.09 -12.70 8.99
C ALA A 2 5.05 -12.14 7.93
N VAL A 3 4.64 -12.16 6.67
CA VAL A 3 5.45 -11.62 5.57
C VAL A 3 5.42 -10.10 5.67
N PRO A 4 6.57 -9.41 5.69
CA PRO A 4 6.61 -7.95 5.73
C PRO A 4 5.78 -7.35 4.60
N CYS A 5 5.03 -6.30 4.88
CA CYS A 5 4.24 -5.62 3.88
C CYS A 5 4.46 -4.11 3.86
N THR A 6 4.29 -3.53 2.67
CA THR A 6 4.15 -2.08 2.47
C THR A 6 2.67 -1.79 2.29
N LEU A 7 2.09 -1.00 3.19
CA LEU A 7 0.71 -0.55 3.07
C LEU A 7 0.64 0.56 2.02
N ILE A 8 -0.28 0.45 1.07
CA ILE A 8 -0.45 1.36 -0.05
C ILE A 8 -1.89 1.83 -0.10
N THR A 9 -2.08 3.13 -0.21
CA THR A 9 -3.38 3.75 -0.42
C THR A 9 -3.27 4.97 -1.31
N SER A 10 -4.39 5.37 -1.91
CA SER A 10 -4.47 6.59 -2.71
C SER A 10 -5.68 7.41 -2.30
N CYS A 11 -5.45 8.70 -2.11
CA CYS A 11 -6.45 9.71 -1.83
C CYS A 11 -6.91 10.47 -3.09
N ALA A 12 -6.41 10.11 -4.27
CA ALA A 12 -6.77 10.78 -5.52
C ALA A 12 -7.79 9.96 -6.33
N ALA A 13 -8.93 10.57 -6.67
CA ALA A 13 -10.04 9.90 -7.34
C ALA A 13 -9.69 9.29 -8.72
N GLY A 14 -8.70 9.85 -9.41
CA GLY A 14 -8.26 9.38 -10.73
C GLY A 14 -7.04 8.46 -10.72
N PHE A 15 -6.53 8.09 -9.54
CA PHE A 15 -5.30 7.34 -9.42
C PHE A 15 -5.43 6.28 -8.33
N PRO A 16 -5.87 5.04 -8.64
CA PRO A 16 -6.06 4.01 -7.63
C PRO A 16 -4.70 3.51 -7.11
N GLY A 17 -4.69 2.91 -5.91
CA GLY A 17 -3.47 2.41 -5.27
C GLY A 17 -2.73 1.35 -6.11
N GLU A 18 -3.47 0.59 -6.91
CA GLU A 18 -2.94 -0.36 -7.89
C GLU A 18 -1.98 0.28 -8.91
N GLU A 19 -2.22 1.54 -9.29
CA GLU A 19 -1.32 2.24 -10.22
C GLU A 19 0.02 2.57 -9.55
N LEU A 20 0.08 2.73 -8.22
CA LEU A 20 1.36 2.77 -7.50
C LEU A 20 2.08 1.42 -7.59
N VAL A 21 1.36 0.32 -7.40
CA VAL A 21 1.95 -1.03 -7.44
C VAL A 21 2.61 -1.26 -8.80
N LYS A 22 1.89 -0.99 -9.89
CA LYS A 22 2.43 -1.09 -11.26
C LYS A 22 3.70 -0.27 -11.45
N ARG A 23 3.70 0.98 -10.97
CA ARG A 23 4.87 1.87 -11.07
C ARG A 23 6.06 1.40 -10.24
N ILE A 24 5.82 0.77 -9.08
CA ILE A 24 6.86 0.23 -8.21
C ILE A 24 7.45 -1.05 -8.82
N THR A 25 6.61 -1.96 -9.29
CA THR A 25 7.06 -3.24 -9.86
C THR A 25 7.59 -3.11 -11.28
N GLY A 26 7.24 -2.03 -11.99
CA GLY A 26 7.58 -1.81 -13.39
C GLY A 26 6.71 -2.63 -14.35
N GLU A 27 5.56 -3.12 -13.90
CA GLU A 27 4.65 -3.97 -14.68
C GLU A 27 3.49 -3.13 -15.26
N GLU A 28 3.07 -3.44 -16.50
CA GLU A 28 1.92 -2.78 -17.13
C GLU A 28 0.58 -3.31 -16.59
N GLU A 29 0.55 -4.60 -16.26
CA GLU A 29 -0.60 -5.32 -15.72
C GLU A 29 -0.22 -5.96 -14.38
N LEU A 30 -1.14 -5.90 -13.41
CA LEU A 30 -0.90 -6.48 -12.10
C LEU A 30 -1.15 -7.99 -12.12
N PRO A 31 -0.32 -8.78 -11.41
CA PRO A 31 -0.56 -10.19 -11.23
C PRO A 31 -1.81 -10.42 -10.38
N GLU A 32 -2.27 -11.67 -10.34
CA GLU A 32 -3.36 -12.07 -9.46
C GLU A 32 -3.01 -11.73 -8.00
N HIS A 33 -3.91 -11.00 -7.34
CA HIS A 33 -3.73 -10.60 -5.96
C HIS A 33 -4.27 -11.68 -5.02
N MET A 34 -3.66 -11.80 -3.85
CA MET A 34 -4.30 -12.48 -2.74
C MET A 34 -5.26 -11.50 -2.08
N ALA A 35 -6.56 -11.82 -2.11
CA ALA A 35 -7.59 -11.02 -1.44
C ALA A 35 -7.72 -11.46 0.01
N ALA A 36 -7.68 -10.50 0.95
CA ALA A 36 -8.08 -10.75 2.33
C ALA A 36 -9.58 -10.55 2.51
N GLU A 37 -10.16 -11.15 3.55
CA GLU A 37 -11.56 -10.97 3.93
C GLU A 37 -11.91 -9.50 4.23
N SER A 38 -10.93 -8.70 4.66
CA SER A 38 -11.08 -7.26 4.86
C SER A 38 -11.22 -6.46 3.55
N GLY A 39 -11.01 -7.09 2.40
CA GLY A 39 -10.96 -6.46 1.09
C GLY A 39 -9.61 -5.83 0.74
N ALA A 40 -8.59 -6.00 1.58
CA ALA A 40 -7.21 -5.66 1.24
C ALA A 40 -6.67 -6.59 0.14
N ARG A 41 -5.86 -6.04 -0.77
CA ARG A 41 -5.27 -6.78 -1.90
C ARG A 41 -3.77 -6.85 -1.73
N PHE A 42 -3.21 -8.05 -1.75
CA PHE A 42 -1.77 -8.27 -1.59
C PHE A 42 -1.15 -8.70 -2.91
N TYR A 43 -0.11 -7.96 -3.32
CA TYR A 43 0.72 -8.28 -4.48
C TYR A 43 2.11 -8.70 -3.99
N PRO A 44 2.51 -9.96 -4.19
CA PRO A 44 3.89 -10.40 -3.93
C PRO A 44 4.89 -9.60 -4.75
N TRP A 45 5.93 -9.13 -4.09
CA TRP A 45 7.02 -8.44 -4.76
C TRP A 45 8.36 -8.78 -4.12
N MET A 46 9.39 -8.88 -4.94
CA MET A 46 10.75 -9.11 -4.50
C MET A 46 11.55 -7.83 -4.69
N ILE A 47 11.91 -7.21 -3.58
CA ILE A 47 12.96 -6.19 -3.61
C ILE A 47 14.23 -6.93 -3.96
N ASP A 48 14.87 -6.55 -5.06
CA ASP A 48 16.16 -7.07 -5.47
C ASP A 48 17.09 -5.90 -5.80
N ASN A 49 18.13 -5.75 -4.99
CA ASN A 49 19.13 -4.71 -5.19
C ASN A 49 20.54 -5.27 -4.93
N LYS A 50 21.57 -4.45 -5.17
CA LYS A 50 22.98 -4.85 -5.04
C LYS A 50 23.35 -5.44 -3.67
N TYR A 51 22.62 -5.08 -2.61
CA TYR A 51 22.97 -5.41 -1.23
C TYR A 51 22.17 -6.60 -0.69
N TYR A 52 20.92 -6.75 -1.11
CA TYR A 52 20.05 -7.83 -0.65
C TYR A 52 18.86 -8.05 -1.58
N SER A 53 18.26 -9.22 -1.43
CA SER A 53 16.93 -9.53 -1.95
C SER A 53 16.00 -9.82 -0.78
N ALA A 54 14.76 -9.32 -0.83
CA ALA A 54 13.75 -9.54 0.19
C ALA A 54 12.36 -9.70 -0.43
N ALA A 55 11.64 -10.75 -0.01
CA ALA A 55 10.25 -10.94 -0.39
C ALA A 55 9.34 -10.14 0.54
N ILE A 56 8.49 -9.29 -0.03
CA ILE A 56 7.50 -8.49 0.68
C ILE A 56 6.15 -8.56 -0.03
N HIS A 57 5.09 -8.10 0.66
CA HIS A 57 3.81 -7.85 0.03
C HIS A 57 3.54 -6.35 -0.14
N LEU A 58 3.07 -5.95 -1.31
CA LEU A 58 2.46 -4.64 -1.53
C LEU A 58 0.97 -4.77 -1.20
N CYS A 59 0.54 -4.20 -0.08
CA CYS A 59 -0.82 -4.32 0.45
C CYS A 59 -1.62 -3.07 0.08
N VAL A 60 -2.51 -3.19 -0.91
CA VAL A 60 -3.38 -2.09 -1.34
C VAL A 60 -4.68 -2.13 -0.55
N VAL A 61 -5.03 -0.98 0.03
CA VAL A 61 -6.30 -0.74 0.72
C VAL A 61 -6.96 0.53 0.19
N ALA A 62 -8.29 0.52 0.15
CA ALA A 62 -9.11 1.67 -0.23
C ALA A 62 -9.38 2.61 0.95
N ASN A 63 -9.38 2.10 2.18
CA ASN A 63 -9.58 2.88 3.40
C ASN A 63 -9.00 2.17 4.64
N MET A 64 -8.88 2.91 5.74
CA MET A 64 -8.29 2.41 6.99
C MET A 64 -9.00 1.20 7.61
N PHE A 65 -10.31 1.02 7.34
CA PHE A 65 -11.08 -0.09 7.93
C PHE A 65 -10.71 -1.46 7.34
N GLN A 66 -9.96 -1.49 6.25
CA GLN A 66 -9.46 -2.72 5.64
C GLN A 66 -8.14 -3.20 6.26
N VAL A 67 -7.52 -2.37 7.12
CA VAL A 67 -6.29 -2.69 7.84
C VAL A 67 -6.66 -3.49 9.09
N THR A 68 -6.48 -4.81 9.04
CA THR A 68 -6.67 -5.69 10.21
C THR A 68 -5.46 -5.62 11.14
N ALA A 69 -5.59 -6.16 12.36
CA ALA A 69 -4.46 -6.26 13.29
C ALA A 69 -3.27 -7.04 12.69
N GLU A 70 -3.54 -8.13 11.99
CA GLU A 70 -2.52 -8.94 11.31
C GLU A 70 -1.79 -8.15 10.22
N ILE A 71 -2.51 -7.30 9.49
CA ILE A 71 -1.90 -6.38 8.51
C ILE A 71 -1.04 -5.38 9.24
N ALA A 72 -1.57 -4.71 10.27
CA ALA A 72 -0.87 -3.68 11.03
C ALA A 72 0.46 -4.19 11.61
N GLU A 73 0.48 -5.39 12.19
CA GLU A 73 1.69 -6.04 12.72
C GLU A 73 2.74 -6.35 11.65
N SER A 74 2.36 -6.44 10.38
CA SER A 74 3.22 -6.77 9.26
C SER A 74 3.75 -5.54 8.51
N ILE A 75 3.18 -4.35 8.77
CA ILE A 75 3.55 -3.11 8.08
C ILE A 75 4.99 -2.76 8.43
N GLN A 76 5.81 -2.56 7.40
CA GLN A 76 7.17 -2.02 7.53
C GLN A 76 7.33 -0.67 6.83
N ALA A 77 6.38 -0.30 5.98
CA ALA A 77 6.35 0.96 5.25
C ALA A 77 4.92 1.33 4.89
N PHE A 78 4.65 2.65 4.82
CA PHE A 78 3.37 3.18 4.37
C PHE A 78 3.58 4.14 3.21
N LEU A 79 2.88 3.89 2.10
CA LEU A 79 2.87 4.71 0.90
C LEU A 79 1.47 5.26 0.67
N ILE A 80 1.36 6.58 0.66
CA ILE A 80 0.11 7.28 0.41
C ILE A 80 0.28 8.22 -0.78
N TYR A 81 -0.54 8.03 -1.80
CA TYR A 81 -0.63 8.97 -2.91
C TYR A 81 -1.70 10.02 -2.64
N PHE A 82 -1.38 11.28 -2.93
CA PHE A 82 -2.35 12.37 -2.92
C PHE A 82 -2.09 13.30 -4.10
N ASP A 83 -3.13 13.99 -4.55
CA ASP A 83 -3.01 15.01 -5.59
C ASP A 83 -2.46 16.30 -4.97
N SER A 84 -1.21 16.63 -5.28
CA SER A 84 -0.55 17.84 -4.79
C SER A 84 -1.07 19.14 -5.43
N THR A 85 -1.85 19.06 -6.51
CA THR A 85 -2.44 20.22 -7.18
C THR A 85 -3.77 20.62 -6.55
N ALA A 86 -4.41 19.71 -5.81
CA ALA A 86 -5.63 19.96 -5.07
C ALA A 86 -5.31 20.60 -3.70
N ILE A 87 -5.97 21.72 -3.40
CA ILE A 87 -5.82 22.43 -2.12
C ILE A 87 -6.15 21.51 -0.93
N SER A 88 -7.16 20.65 -1.09
CA SER A 88 -7.61 19.68 -0.09
C SER A 88 -6.92 18.32 -0.20
N GLY A 89 -5.85 18.19 -0.99
CA GLY A 89 -5.19 16.90 -1.25
C GLY A 89 -4.66 16.22 0.02
N LEU A 90 -4.21 17.01 0.99
CA LEU A 90 -3.67 16.52 2.27
C LEU A 90 -4.77 16.24 3.33
N ASP A 91 -5.98 16.74 3.15
CA ASP A 91 -7.07 16.56 4.13
C ASP A 91 -7.41 15.07 4.27
N ALA A 92 -7.42 14.33 3.15
CA ALA A 92 -7.64 12.89 3.14
C ALA A 92 -6.45 12.11 3.73
N VAL A 93 -5.22 12.61 3.59
CA VAL A 93 -4.01 12.02 4.18
C VAL A 93 -4.05 12.09 5.71
N SER A 94 -4.58 13.19 6.25
CA SER A 94 -4.70 13.40 7.70
C SER A 94 -5.50 12.31 8.41
N GLN A 95 -6.43 11.66 7.70
CA GLN A 95 -7.22 10.53 8.23
C GLN A 95 -6.39 9.27 8.46
N TRP A 96 -5.19 9.16 7.87
CA TRP A 96 -4.27 8.03 8.00
C TRP A 96 -3.20 8.25 9.06
N LEU A 97 -3.02 9.47 9.57
CA LEU A 97 -2.00 9.78 10.60
C LEU A 97 -2.12 8.91 11.86
N PRO A 98 -3.32 8.61 12.40
CA PRO A 98 -3.43 7.74 13.57
C PRO A 98 -2.89 6.33 13.37
N LEU A 99 -2.71 5.88 12.12
CA LEU A 99 -2.13 4.58 11.79
C LEU A 99 -0.58 4.59 11.77
N ILE A 100 0.02 5.78 11.70
CA ILE A 100 1.47 5.98 11.52
C ILE A 100 2.15 6.42 12.83
N GLU A 101 1.41 7.06 13.73
CA GLU A 101 1.97 7.73 14.93
C GLU A 101 2.20 6.82 16.16
N ASP A 102 2.26 5.48 15.98
CA ASP A 102 2.63 4.51 17.03
C ASP A 102 4.09 4.01 16.92
#